data_AF-A0A971CBW6-F1
#
_entry.id   AF-A0A971CBW6-F1
#
_cell.length_a   1.000
_cell.length_b   1.000
_cell.length_c   1.000
_cell.angle_alpha   90.00
_cell.angle_beta   90.00
_cell.angle_gamma   90.00
#
_symmetry.space_group_name_H-M   'P 1'
#
loop_
_entity.id
_entity.type
_entity.pdbx_description
1 polymer ?
#
loop_
_entity_poly.entity_id
_entity_poly.type
_entity_poly.pdbx_seq_one_letter_code
_entity_poly.pdbx_strand_id
1 'polypeptide(L)'
;MTSPTPGQDGAAAAAPPAEPDWEEQVARLLRRPENLRSVYQPIVDLRSGACVGYEALTRVAEWPARSPEPWFIAASRTGLSAQLEAAALLTSLRGRAEMPREHFLTVNVTPVTLTHTSVTEVLLDQGDLRGLVAELTELEPVVGEGAHASALAGLRERGLMVATDVVEGGVTELERVTAVRPDLIKVDRRLVKGVHADPVRDRFVRLLVTMANEMGAAVLAEGVEALEDARFLQFVGVRMAQGWLFGRARPGFLPPSGEVTEWLRAAWEENVTLTRVGRLAVPLARVGEPGNPDGWLADVDGLGRLRALVGAGGNVTVPASTVVRLRSSQDLRSAAHRVLVAGPQRRPHGLVVVVDDEGRFVGLVDADVLLREVVTGADAGPPDVVVVD
;
A
#
# COMPACT_ATOMS: atom_id res chain seq x y z
N MET A 1 11.84 -72.87 28.26
CA MET A 1 10.74 -72.41 27.38
C MET A 1 9.56 -72.06 28.27
N THR A 2 9.50 -70.81 28.69
CA THR A 2 8.44 -70.23 29.54
C THR A 2 7.83 -69.09 28.75
N SER A 3 6.56 -69.26 28.36
CA SER A 3 5.81 -68.28 27.56
C SER A 3 5.47 -67.04 28.41
N PRO A 4 5.52 -65.82 27.84
CA PRO A 4 5.18 -64.61 28.56
C PRO A 4 3.67 -64.35 28.56
N THR A 5 3.18 -63.81 29.68
CA THR A 5 1.82 -63.30 29.88
C THR A 5 1.61 -62.01 29.06
N PRO A 6 0.47 -61.81 28.37
CA PRO A 6 0.19 -60.54 27.70
C PRO A 6 -0.20 -59.48 28.74
N GLY A 7 0.55 -58.37 28.77
CA GLY A 7 0.26 -57.19 29.57
C GLY A 7 -0.99 -56.47 29.07
N GLN A 8 -1.87 -56.13 30.02
CA GLN A 8 -2.95 -55.17 29.84
C GLN A 8 -2.37 -53.76 30.00
N ASP A 9 -1.93 -53.14 28.90
CA ASP A 9 -1.69 -51.69 28.85
C ASP A 9 -2.61 -51.08 27.80
N GLY A 10 -3.91 -51.11 28.09
CA GLY A 10 -4.91 -50.30 27.39
C GLY A 10 -4.98 -48.94 28.05
N ALA A 11 -4.02 -48.06 27.79
CA ALA A 11 -4.18 -46.63 28.09
C ALA A 11 -5.32 -46.11 27.21
N ALA A 12 -6.52 -45.97 27.80
CA ALA A 12 -7.64 -45.33 27.14
C ALA A 12 -7.20 -43.92 26.74
N ALA A 13 -7.10 -43.67 25.44
CA ALA A 13 -6.94 -42.32 24.91
C ALA A 13 -8.08 -41.47 25.50
N ALA A 14 -7.73 -40.44 26.27
CA ALA A 14 -8.71 -39.50 26.80
C ALA A 14 -9.56 -39.00 25.64
N ALA A 15 -10.89 -39.09 25.78
CA ALA A 15 -11.81 -38.54 24.79
C ALA A 15 -11.42 -37.09 24.51
N PRO A 16 -11.47 -36.63 23.23
CA PRO A 16 -11.21 -35.23 22.94
C PRO A 16 -12.09 -34.37 23.84
N PRO A 17 -11.58 -33.26 24.38
CA PRO A 17 -12.38 -32.39 25.24
C PRO A 17 -13.67 -32.04 24.50
N ALA A 18 -14.80 -32.11 25.20
CA ALA A 18 -16.09 -31.73 24.65
C ALA A 18 -15.98 -30.34 24.01
N GLU A 19 -16.63 -30.14 22.85
CA GLU A 19 -16.64 -28.83 22.22
C GLU A 19 -17.11 -27.78 23.22
N PRO A 20 -16.42 -26.62 23.31
CA PRO A 20 -16.82 -25.55 24.21
C PRO A 20 -18.25 -25.13 23.91
N ASP A 21 -19.04 -24.92 24.96
CA ASP A 21 -20.32 -24.22 24.86
C ASP A 21 -20.05 -22.75 24.51
N TRP A 22 -19.98 -22.47 23.21
CA TRP A 22 -19.62 -21.18 22.66
C TRP A 22 -20.59 -20.06 23.06
N GLU A 23 -21.86 -20.35 23.29
CA GLU A 23 -22.84 -19.37 23.73
C GLU A 23 -22.51 -18.89 25.15
N GLU A 24 -22.31 -19.83 26.08
CA GLU A 24 -21.90 -19.49 27.44
C GLU A 24 -20.49 -18.85 27.48
N GLN A 25 -19.57 -19.27 26.60
CA GLN A 25 -18.26 -18.62 26.51
C GLN A 25 -18.40 -17.15 26.10
N VAL A 26 -19.13 -16.84 25.02
CA VAL A 26 -19.33 -15.44 24.58
C VAL A 26 -20.02 -14.62 25.67
N ALA A 27 -21.07 -15.16 26.29
CA ALA A 27 -21.76 -14.49 27.39
C ALA A 27 -20.82 -14.23 28.59
N ARG A 28 -19.95 -15.18 28.92
CA ARG A 28 -18.93 -15.01 29.97
C ARG A 28 -17.90 -13.94 29.60
N LEU A 29 -17.42 -13.90 28.35
CA LEU A 29 -16.48 -12.89 27.87
C LEU A 29 -17.09 -11.49 27.97
N LEU A 30 -18.37 -11.33 27.63
CA LEU A 30 -19.09 -10.06 27.77
C LEU A 30 -19.25 -9.61 29.22
N ARG A 31 -19.37 -10.56 30.17
CA ARG A 31 -19.37 -10.26 31.62
C ARG A 31 -17.98 -9.93 32.17
N ARG A 32 -16.91 -10.23 31.43
CA ARG A 32 -15.50 -10.00 31.81
C ARG A 32 -14.72 -9.36 30.65
N PRO A 33 -15.08 -8.13 30.24
CA PRO A 33 -14.47 -7.48 29.08
C PRO A 33 -12.98 -7.18 29.26
N GLU A 34 -12.42 -7.25 30.46
CA GLU A 34 -10.97 -7.19 30.73
C GLU A 34 -10.17 -8.34 30.09
N ASN A 35 -10.86 -9.41 29.68
CA ASN A 35 -10.26 -10.52 28.94
C ASN A 35 -10.11 -10.23 27.45
N LEU A 36 -10.78 -9.20 26.93
CA LEU A 36 -10.47 -8.62 25.63
C LEU A 36 -9.25 -7.72 25.77
N ARG A 37 -8.30 -7.91 24.85
CA ARG A 37 -7.10 -7.07 24.74
C ARG A 37 -6.95 -6.60 23.32
N SER A 38 -6.40 -5.41 23.13
CA SER A 38 -6.00 -4.92 21.82
C SER A 38 -4.48 -4.99 21.71
N VAL A 39 -4.01 -5.42 20.55
CA VAL A 39 -2.62 -5.28 20.13
C VAL A 39 -2.60 -4.46 18.85
N TYR A 40 -1.55 -3.68 18.67
CA TYR A 40 -1.45 -2.71 17.58
C TYR A 40 -0.33 -3.12 16.65
N GLN A 41 -0.60 -3.15 15.35
CA GLN A 41 0.41 -3.39 14.33
C GLN A 41 0.70 -2.09 13.56
N PRO A 42 1.98 -1.70 13.41
CA PRO A 42 2.31 -0.46 12.72
C PRO A 42 1.99 -0.55 11.23
N ILE A 43 1.45 0.55 10.71
CA ILE A 43 1.26 0.83 9.30
C ILE A 43 2.28 1.89 8.91
N VAL A 44 3.03 1.64 7.83
CA VAL A 44 4.09 2.51 7.35
C VAL A 44 3.72 3.15 6.02
N ASP A 45 4.12 4.40 5.82
CA ASP A 45 4.16 5.02 4.50
C ASP A 45 5.42 4.52 3.78
N LEU A 46 5.22 3.85 2.64
CA LEU A 46 6.30 3.17 1.95
C LEU A 46 7.34 4.15 1.41
N ARG A 47 7.00 5.41 1.14
CA ARG A 47 7.92 6.40 0.54
C ARG A 47 8.86 7.00 1.57
N SER A 48 8.31 7.37 2.72
CA SER A 48 9.05 8.03 3.80
C SER A 48 9.67 7.04 4.79
N GLY A 49 9.15 5.82 4.84
CA GLY A 49 9.46 4.81 5.85
C GLY A 49 8.88 5.13 7.23
N ALA A 50 8.10 6.21 7.36
CA ALA A 50 7.52 6.64 8.62
C ALA A 50 6.32 5.76 9.00
N CYS A 51 6.14 5.51 10.30
CA CYS A 51 4.87 5.02 10.80
C CYS A 51 3.82 6.13 10.65
N VAL A 52 2.67 5.79 10.09
CA VAL A 52 1.58 6.73 9.84
C VAL A 52 0.29 6.32 10.54
N GLY A 53 0.25 5.10 11.07
CA GLY A 53 -0.93 4.59 11.75
C GLY A 53 -0.70 3.21 12.33
N TYR A 54 -1.75 2.68 12.92
CA TYR A 54 -1.77 1.35 13.50
C TYR A 54 -3.08 0.66 13.19
N GLU A 55 -3.05 -0.65 13.02
CA GLU A 55 -4.26 -1.46 13.07
C GLU A 55 -4.43 -2.05 14.47
N ALA A 56 -5.61 -1.85 15.06
CA ALA A 56 -6.00 -2.47 16.31
C ALA A 56 -6.57 -3.87 16.07
N LEU A 57 -5.93 -4.87 16.66
CA LEU A 57 -6.31 -6.27 16.52
C LEU A 57 -6.72 -6.86 17.86
N THR A 58 -7.95 -7.38 17.92
CA THR A 58 -8.50 -8.02 19.11
C THR A 58 -7.77 -9.31 19.44
N ARG A 59 -7.51 -9.54 20.73
CA ARG A 59 -6.99 -10.78 21.31
C ARG A 59 -7.85 -11.16 22.50
N VAL A 60 -8.06 -12.46 22.69
CA VAL A 60 -8.79 -12.99 23.85
C VAL A 60 -7.81 -13.70 24.77
N ALA A 61 -7.80 -13.33 26.04
CA ALA A 61 -6.91 -13.93 27.03
C ALA A 61 -7.42 -15.30 27.54
N GLU A 62 -8.73 -15.52 27.48
CA GLU A 62 -9.39 -16.73 28.00
C GLU A 62 -9.42 -17.91 27.01
N TRP A 63 -9.61 -19.11 27.56
CA TRP A 63 -10.01 -20.32 26.84
C TRP A 63 -11.43 -20.16 26.26
N PRO A 64 -11.82 -20.79 25.14
CA PRO A 64 -11.13 -21.86 24.40
C PRO A 64 -10.12 -21.43 23.33
N ALA A 65 -10.16 -20.18 22.88
CA ALA A 65 -9.32 -19.70 21.79
C ALA A 65 -8.72 -18.33 22.10
N ARG A 66 -7.43 -18.17 21.82
CA ARG A 66 -6.76 -16.86 21.90
C ARG A 66 -7.02 -15.98 20.68
N SER A 67 -7.28 -16.59 19.52
CA SER A 67 -7.68 -15.88 18.31
C SER A 67 -9.12 -15.35 18.48
N PRO A 68 -9.42 -14.15 17.97
CA PRO A 68 -10.76 -13.56 18.08
C PRO A 68 -11.79 -14.26 17.16
N GLU A 69 -11.36 -14.78 16.01
CA GLU A 69 -12.25 -15.30 14.96
C GLU A 69 -13.33 -16.30 15.47
N PRO A 70 -13.00 -17.36 16.25
CA PRO A 70 -14.02 -18.26 16.77
C PRO A 70 -15.07 -17.57 17.66
N TRP A 71 -14.68 -16.53 18.40
CA TRP A 71 -15.59 -15.78 19.27
C TRP A 71 -16.57 -14.93 18.48
N PHE A 72 -16.11 -14.26 17.42
CA PHE A 72 -16.98 -13.46 16.55
C PHE A 72 -17.93 -14.35 15.73
N ILE A 73 -17.46 -15.52 15.27
CA ILE A 73 -18.33 -16.52 14.65
C ILE A 73 -19.41 -17.00 15.63
N ALA A 74 -19.04 -17.30 16.88
CA ALA A 74 -19.98 -17.69 17.92
C ALA A 74 -20.99 -16.58 18.27
N ALA A 75 -20.51 -15.34 18.40
CA ALA A 75 -21.36 -14.18 18.68
C ALA A 75 -22.38 -13.94 17.55
N SER A 76 -21.99 -14.13 16.29
CA SER A 76 -22.89 -14.08 15.14
C SER A 76 -24.00 -15.13 15.24
N ARG A 77 -23.65 -16.37 15.57
CA ARG A 77 -24.63 -17.48 15.71
C ARG A 77 -25.59 -17.31 16.89
N THR A 78 -25.20 -16.53 17.90
CA THR A 78 -25.94 -16.37 19.16
C THR A 78 -26.63 -15.01 19.27
N GLY A 79 -26.57 -14.17 18.23
CA GLY A 79 -27.17 -12.83 18.24
C GLY A 79 -26.45 -11.83 19.15
N LEU A 80 -25.19 -12.10 19.50
CA LEU A 80 -24.36 -11.29 20.40
C LEU A 80 -23.28 -10.47 19.66
N SER A 81 -23.33 -10.39 18.32
CA SER A 81 -22.31 -9.68 17.50
C SER A 81 -22.10 -8.24 17.93
N ALA A 82 -23.17 -7.47 18.09
CA ALA A 82 -23.08 -6.05 18.39
C ALA A 82 -22.51 -5.76 19.78
N GLN A 83 -22.78 -6.64 20.75
CA GLN A 83 -22.26 -6.53 22.12
C GLN A 83 -20.76 -6.87 22.16
N LEU A 84 -20.35 -7.95 21.47
CA LEU A 84 -18.95 -8.35 21.42
C LEU A 84 -18.11 -7.33 20.65
N GLU A 85 -18.63 -6.83 19.52
CA GLU A 85 -17.94 -5.81 18.75
C GLU A 85 -17.82 -4.49 19.52
N ALA A 86 -18.89 -4.03 20.18
CA ALA A 86 -18.83 -2.84 21.02
C ALA A 86 -17.75 -2.96 22.11
N ALA A 87 -17.67 -4.13 22.78
CA ALA A 87 -16.64 -4.40 23.78
C ALA A 87 -15.22 -4.42 23.19
N ALA A 88 -15.05 -4.97 21.99
CA ALA A 88 -13.78 -5.00 21.27
C ALA A 88 -13.35 -3.60 20.78
N LEU A 89 -14.28 -2.80 20.28
CA LEU A 89 -14.07 -1.41 19.87
C LEU A 89 -13.67 -0.54 21.06
N LEU A 90 -14.41 -0.61 22.16
CA LEU A 90 -14.04 0.07 23.41
C LEU A 90 -12.62 -0.30 23.84
N THR A 91 -12.28 -1.59 23.79
CA THR A 91 -10.94 -2.08 24.14
C THR A 91 -9.86 -1.54 23.20
N SER A 92 -10.13 -1.47 21.90
CA SER A 92 -9.19 -0.97 20.89
C SER A 92 -8.97 0.55 20.99
N LEU A 93 -10.04 1.29 21.32
CA LEU A 93 -10.04 2.75 21.43
C LEU A 93 -9.47 3.26 22.77
N ARG A 94 -9.41 2.43 23.82
CA ARG A 94 -8.84 2.81 25.14
C ARG A 94 -7.46 3.45 25.03
N GLY A 95 -6.59 2.91 24.17
CA GLY A 95 -5.23 3.42 23.97
C GLY A 95 -5.14 4.64 23.06
N ARG A 96 -6.20 5.03 22.35
CA ARG A 96 -6.12 6.04 21.27
C ARG A 96 -5.52 7.37 21.72
N ALA A 97 -5.76 7.78 22.96
CA ALA A 97 -5.19 9.02 23.52
C ALA A 97 -3.66 8.98 23.70
N GLU A 98 -3.07 7.78 23.78
CA GLU A 98 -1.62 7.56 23.89
C GLU A 98 -0.94 7.48 22.52
N MET A 99 -1.72 7.35 21.43
CA MET A 99 -1.21 7.31 20.07
C MET A 99 -0.67 8.68 19.65
N PRO A 100 0.45 8.75 18.89
CA PRO A 100 0.90 10.03 18.33
C PRO A 100 -0.19 10.72 17.52
N ARG A 101 -0.38 12.03 17.74
CA ARG A 101 -1.53 12.80 17.21
C ARG A 101 -1.68 12.79 15.69
N GLU A 102 -0.56 12.67 14.98
CA GLU A 102 -0.52 12.68 13.51
C GLU A 102 -0.85 11.31 12.89
N HIS A 103 -1.03 10.27 13.72
CA HIS A 103 -1.25 8.91 13.26
C HIS A 103 -2.75 8.59 13.22
N PHE A 104 -3.12 7.65 12.35
CA PHE A 104 -4.47 7.09 12.36
C PHE A 104 -4.51 5.71 13.05
N LEU A 105 -5.69 5.33 13.53
CA LEU A 105 -5.98 4.01 14.09
C LEU A 105 -7.03 3.33 13.23
N THR A 106 -6.73 2.15 12.71
CA THR A 106 -7.70 1.28 12.06
C THR A 106 -8.34 0.36 13.09
N VAL A 107 -9.68 0.28 13.06
CA VAL A 107 -10.47 -0.63 13.87
C VAL A 107 -11.40 -1.44 12.97
N ASN A 108 -11.53 -2.73 13.28
CA ASN A 108 -12.39 -3.65 12.57
C ASN A 108 -13.86 -3.39 12.96
N VAL A 109 -14.74 -3.26 11.97
CA VAL A 109 -16.18 -3.02 12.16
C VAL A 109 -16.98 -3.82 11.14
N THR A 110 -17.92 -4.61 11.63
CA THR A 110 -18.88 -5.29 10.79
C THR A 110 -19.97 -4.30 10.30
N PRO A 111 -20.35 -4.28 9.02
CA PRO A 111 -21.38 -3.36 8.56
C PRO A 111 -22.77 -3.52 9.19
N VAL A 112 -23.17 -4.76 9.51
CA VAL A 112 -24.50 -5.02 10.09
C VAL A 112 -24.65 -4.38 11.48
N THR A 113 -23.57 -4.36 12.25
CA THR A 113 -23.52 -3.83 13.61
C THR A 113 -23.40 -2.31 13.66
N LEU A 114 -23.00 -1.62 12.58
CA LEU A 114 -22.94 -0.15 12.50
C LEU A 114 -24.27 0.55 12.80
N THR A 115 -25.39 -0.13 12.56
CA THR A 115 -26.74 0.39 12.84
C THR A 115 -27.23 0.05 14.24
N HIS A 116 -26.50 -0.79 14.98
CA HIS A 116 -26.83 -1.15 16.33
C HIS A 116 -26.29 -0.11 17.31
N THR A 117 -27.18 0.42 18.16
CA THR A 117 -26.89 1.50 19.10
C THR A 117 -25.63 1.26 19.93
N SER A 118 -25.39 0.02 20.40
CA SER A 118 -24.20 -0.31 21.21
C SER A 118 -22.88 -0.08 20.50
N VAL A 119 -22.82 -0.21 19.17
CA VAL A 119 -21.59 0.03 18.38
C VAL A 119 -21.52 1.49 17.96
N THR A 120 -22.63 2.05 17.48
CA THR A 120 -22.68 3.44 17.05
C THR A 120 -22.33 4.39 18.21
N GLU A 121 -22.85 4.17 19.42
CA GLU A 121 -22.54 4.99 20.60
C GLU A 121 -21.06 4.97 20.94
N VAL A 122 -20.39 3.80 20.89
CA VAL A 122 -18.95 3.69 21.16
C VAL A 122 -18.12 4.57 20.23
N LEU A 123 -18.50 4.64 18.95
CA LEU A 123 -17.87 5.52 17.98
C LEU A 123 -18.24 6.98 18.24
N LEU A 124 -19.53 7.30 18.42
CA LEU A 124 -19.99 8.67 18.63
C LEU A 124 -19.42 9.33 19.90
N ASP A 125 -19.19 8.55 20.95
CA ASP A 125 -18.61 8.98 22.23
C ASP A 125 -17.15 9.42 22.12
N GLN A 126 -16.46 9.05 21.04
CA GLN A 126 -15.11 9.58 20.75
C GLN A 126 -15.14 11.07 20.37
N GLY A 127 -16.32 11.61 20.02
CA GLY A 127 -16.47 12.98 19.54
C GLY A 127 -15.92 13.14 18.11
N ASP A 128 -14.71 13.67 18.01
CA ASP A 128 -14.01 13.87 16.73
C ASP A 128 -13.37 12.56 16.24
N LEU A 129 -13.78 12.11 15.06
CA LEU A 129 -13.35 10.84 14.48
C LEU A 129 -12.15 10.96 13.57
N ARG A 130 -11.58 12.17 13.39
CA ARG A 130 -10.34 12.34 12.63
C ARG A 130 -9.21 11.46 13.18
N GLY A 131 -8.53 10.78 12.26
CA GLY A 131 -7.51 9.78 12.61
C GLY A 131 -8.08 8.43 13.06
N LEU A 132 -9.38 8.17 12.91
CA LEU A 132 -9.96 6.83 13.03
C LEU A 132 -10.35 6.32 11.64
N VAL A 133 -10.02 5.05 11.38
CA VAL A 133 -10.39 4.33 10.16
C VAL A 133 -11.23 3.13 10.57
N ALA A 134 -12.46 3.02 10.07
CA ALA A 134 -13.27 1.82 10.23
C ALA A 134 -13.04 0.89 9.04
N GLU A 135 -12.47 -0.28 9.31
CA GLU A 135 -12.29 -1.34 8.33
C GLU A 135 -13.52 -2.24 8.30
N LEU A 136 -14.15 -2.32 7.13
CA LEU A 136 -15.38 -3.07 6.94
C LEU A 136 -15.05 -4.52 6.58
N THR A 137 -15.29 -5.44 7.52
CA THR A 137 -14.77 -6.81 7.51
C THR A 137 -15.65 -7.86 6.82
N GLU A 138 -16.87 -7.53 6.40
CA GLU A 138 -17.76 -8.47 5.70
C GLU A 138 -17.86 -8.23 4.19
N LEU A 139 -18.08 -9.32 3.44
CA LEU A 139 -18.20 -9.34 1.98
C LEU A 139 -19.60 -8.95 1.48
N GLU A 140 -20.57 -8.76 2.37
CA GLU A 140 -21.93 -8.49 1.96
C GLU A 140 -22.11 -7.02 1.51
N PRO A 141 -22.85 -6.76 0.42
CA PRO A 141 -23.06 -5.42 -0.14
C PRO A 141 -23.95 -4.49 0.72
N VAL A 142 -24.15 -4.84 1.99
CA VAL A 142 -25.05 -4.20 2.97
C VAL A 142 -24.73 -2.71 3.18
N VAL A 143 -23.50 -2.27 2.90
CA VAL A 143 -23.03 -0.90 3.21
C VAL A 143 -23.53 0.16 2.22
N GLY A 144 -23.93 -0.24 1.00
CA GLY A 144 -24.23 0.69 -0.09
C GLY A 144 -25.63 1.33 -0.03
N GLU A 145 -26.54 0.81 0.80
CA GLU A 145 -27.96 1.19 0.76
C GLU A 145 -28.58 1.32 2.16
N GLY A 146 -29.65 2.13 2.24
CA GLY A 146 -30.52 2.20 3.41
C GLY A 146 -29.86 2.73 4.70
N ALA A 147 -30.11 2.03 5.80
CA ALA A 147 -29.71 2.45 7.14
C ALA A 147 -28.18 2.42 7.36
N HIS A 148 -27.47 1.46 6.77
CA HIS A 148 -26.02 1.33 6.91
C HIS A 148 -25.28 2.47 6.23
N ALA A 149 -25.68 2.84 5.01
CA ALA A 149 -25.14 3.99 4.30
C ALA A 149 -25.37 5.30 5.09
N SER A 150 -26.55 5.46 5.68
CA SER A 150 -26.88 6.64 6.49
C SER A 150 -26.05 6.72 7.77
N ALA A 151 -25.88 5.59 8.47
CA ALA A 151 -25.04 5.50 9.67
C ALA A 151 -23.58 5.84 9.35
N LEU A 152 -23.05 5.27 8.26
CA LEU A 152 -21.68 5.54 7.82
C LEU A 152 -21.48 6.99 7.38
N ALA A 153 -22.46 7.58 6.70
CA ALA A 153 -22.43 9.00 6.33
C ALA A 153 -22.34 9.91 7.56
N GLY A 154 -23.15 9.66 8.60
CA GLY A 154 -23.10 10.43 9.84
C GLY A 154 -21.76 10.31 10.59
N LEU A 155 -21.10 9.15 10.50
CA LEU A 155 -19.76 8.97 11.07
C LEU A 155 -18.68 9.67 10.23
N ARG A 156 -18.79 9.64 8.88
CA ARG A 156 -17.91 10.37 7.97
C ARG A 156 -17.98 11.89 8.15
N GLU A 157 -19.16 12.43 8.42
CA GLU A 157 -19.34 13.86 8.75
C GLU A 157 -18.53 14.30 9.99
N ARG A 158 -18.23 13.35 10.89
CA ARG A 158 -17.37 13.57 12.07
C ARG A 158 -15.89 13.28 11.82
N GLY A 159 -15.50 12.96 10.58
CA GLY A 159 -14.12 12.72 10.17
C GLY A 159 -13.67 11.27 10.19
N LEU A 160 -14.59 10.30 10.35
CA LEU A 160 -14.25 8.87 10.24
C LEU A 160 -13.85 8.55 8.79
N MET A 161 -12.72 7.89 8.62
CA MET A 161 -12.32 7.29 7.34
C MET A 161 -12.77 5.83 7.27
N VAL A 162 -12.90 5.30 6.06
CA VAL A 162 -13.39 3.93 5.82
C VAL A 162 -12.36 3.14 5.03
N ALA A 163 -12.10 1.92 5.49
CA ALA A 163 -11.28 0.94 4.78
C ALA A 163 -12.11 -0.27 4.33
N THR A 164 -11.67 -0.93 3.26
CA THR A 164 -12.22 -2.22 2.83
C THR A 164 -11.10 -3.11 2.29
N ASP A 165 -11.25 -4.41 2.46
CA ASP A 165 -10.27 -5.38 1.99
C ASP A 165 -10.48 -5.79 0.54
N VAL A 166 -9.41 -6.27 -0.07
CA VAL A 166 -9.40 -7.01 -1.34
C VAL A 166 -8.51 -8.23 -1.14
N VAL A 167 -9.12 -9.40 -1.12
CA VAL A 167 -8.48 -10.66 -0.74
C VAL A 167 -8.07 -11.47 -1.96
N GLU A 168 -8.98 -11.63 -2.93
CA GLU A 168 -8.77 -12.49 -4.10
C GLU A 168 -8.77 -11.68 -5.41
N GLY A 169 -9.27 -10.44 -5.37
CA GLY A 169 -9.37 -9.56 -6.53
C GLY A 169 -10.55 -9.88 -7.43
N GLY A 170 -11.58 -10.53 -6.88
CA GLY A 170 -12.79 -10.90 -7.62
C GLY A 170 -13.71 -9.71 -7.92
N VAL A 171 -14.65 -9.93 -8.84
CA VAL A 171 -15.64 -8.92 -9.27
C VAL A 171 -16.44 -8.38 -8.08
N THR A 172 -16.90 -9.25 -7.18
CA THR A 172 -17.66 -8.86 -5.98
C THR A 172 -16.90 -7.89 -5.08
N GLU A 173 -15.57 -8.03 -4.98
CA GLU A 173 -14.75 -7.16 -4.14
C GLU A 173 -14.59 -5.76 -4.77
N LEU A 174 -14.45 -5.69 -6.10
CA LEU A 174 -14.43 -4.42 -6.82
C LEU A 174 -15.79 -3.72 -6.78
N GLU A 175 -16.89 -4.46 -6.90
CA GLU A 175 -18.25 -3.94 -6.71
C GLU A 175 -18.40 -3.36 -5.29
N ARG A 176 -17.92 -4.05 -4.27
CA ARG A 176 -17.90 -3.53 -2.89
C ARG A 176 -17.08 -2.25 -2.76
N VAL A 177 -15.86 -2.21 -3.31
CA VAL A 177 -15.01 -1.00 -3.30
C VAL A 177 -15.76 0.19 -3.91
N THR A 178 -16.40 0.00 -5.06
CA THR A 178 -17.14 1.07 -5.75
C THR A 178 -18.39 1.50 -5.00
N ALA A 179 -19.09 0.58 -4.32
CA ALA A 179 -20.26 0.88 -3.50
C ALA A 179 -19.90 1.61 -2.20
N VAL A 180 -18.87 1.15 -1.49
CA VAL A 180 -18.43 1.72 -0.20
C VAL A 180 -17.75 3.08 -0.38
N ARG A 181 -17.02 3.27 -1.49
CA ARG A 181 -16.14 4.42 -1.74
C ARG A 181 -15.18 4.66 -0.57
N PRO A 182 -14.28 3.71 -0.29
CA PRO A 182 -13.40 3.78 0.86
C PRO A 182 -12.33 4.87 0.69
N ASP A 183 -11.80 5.35 1.81
CA ASP A 183 -10.59 6.18 1.86
C ASP A 183 -9.32 5.31 1.74
N LEU A 184 -9.44 4.04 2.14
CA LEU A 184 -8.36 3.07 2.15
C LEU A 184 -8.79 1.72 1.57
N ILE A 185 -8.03 1.20 0.61
CA ILE A 185 -8.19 -0.16 0.09
C ILE A 185 -7.05 -1.00 0.65
N LYS A 186 -7.38 -1.99 1.46
CA LYS A 186 -6.42 -2.93 2.04
C LYS A 186 -6.28 -4.14 1.11
N VAL A 187 -5.07 -4.49 0.74
CA VAL A 187 -4.78 -5.61 -0.18
C VAL A 187 -4.18 -6.74 0.62
N ASP A 188 -4.91 -7.86 0.70
CA ASP A 188 -4.55 -8.99 1.55
C ASP A 188 -3.19 -9.60 1.15
N ARG A 189 -2.60 -10.28 2.14
CA ARG A 189 -1.34 -11.01 1.99
C ARG A 189 -1.32 -11.99 0.81
N ARG A 190 -2.44 -12.60 0.43
CA ARG A 190 -2.53 -13.53 -0.72
C ARG A 190 -2.13 -12.87 -2.04
N LEU A 191 -2.46 -11.58 -2.20
CA LEU A 191 -2.11 -10.80 -3.38
C LEU A 191 -0.73 -10.14 -3.27
N VAL A 192 -0.28 -9.88 -2.03
CA VAL A 192 1.00 -9.23 -1.73
C VAL A 192 2.19 -10.19 -1.75
N LYS A 193 2.05 -11.40 -1.21
CA LYS A 193 3.20 -12.30 -0.98
C LYS A 193 3.81 -12.78 -2.29
N GLY A 194 5.07 -12.42 -2.56
CA GLY A 194 5.77 -12.78 -3.79
C GLY A 194 5.28 -12.02 -5.02
N VAL A 195 4.61 -10.88 -4.84
CA VAL A 195 4.07 -10.06 -5.92
C VAL A 195 5.17 -9.57 -6.87
N HIS A 196 6.38 -9.30 -6.36
CA HIS A 196 7.52 -8.84 -7.16
C HIS A 196 7.91 -9.81 -8.28
N ALA A 197 7.58 -11.10 -8.15
CA ALA A 197 7.94 -12.16 -9.08
C ALA A 197 6.72 -12.78 -9.80
N ASP A 198 5.50 -12.28 -9.56
CA ASP A 198 4.27 -12.79 -10.15
C ASP A 198 3.65 -11.75 -11.09
N PRO A 199 3.79 -11.92 -12.42
CA PRO A 199 3.29 -10.93 -13.39
C PRO A 199 1.78 -10.71 -13.35
N VAL A 200 1.00 -11.71 -12.90
CA VAL A 200 -0.46 -11.59 -12.80
C VAL A 200 -0.82 -10.74 -11.59
N ARG A 201 -0.20 -11.01 -10.43
CA ARG A 201 -0.42 -10.22 -9.22
C ARG A 201 0.13 -8.80 -9.36
N ASP A 202 1.27 -8.61 -10.03
CA ASP A 202 1.78 -7.28 -10.38
C ASP A 202 0.69 -6.46 -11.11
N ARG A 203 0.20 -6.96 -12.24
CA ARG A 203 -0.80 -6.27 -13.06
C ARG A 203 -2.07 -5.96 -12.28
N PHE A 204 -2.50 -6.89 -11.44
CA PHE A 204 -3.67 -6.69 -10.58
C PHE A 204 -3.45 -5.57 -9.56
N VAL A 205 -2.31 -5.56 -8.85
CA VAL A 205 -1.98 -4.49 -7.89
C VAL A 205 -1.86 -3.13 -8.58
N ARG A 206 -1.27 -3.04 -9.78
CA ARG A 206 -1.22 -1.78 -10.54
C ARG A 206 -2.61 -1.28 -10.92
N LEU A 207 -3.51 -2.18 -11.32
CA LEU A 207 -4.91 -1.83 -11.62
C LEU A 207 -5.59 -1.27 -10.36
N LEU A 208 -5.43 -1.95 -9.22
CA LEU A 208 -5.99 -1.48 -7.94
C LEU A 208 -5.44 -0.10 -7.54
N VAL A 209 -4.13 0.12 -7.66
CA VAL A 209 -3.52 1.43 -7.37
C VAL A 209 -4.10 2.52 -8.28
N THR A 210 -4.27 2.23 -9.56
CA THR A 210 -4.87 3.17 -10.52
C THR A 210 -6.30 3.52 -10.13
N MET A 211 -7.13 2.50 -9.89
CA MET A 211 -8.52 2.67 -9.47
C MET A 211 -8.63 3.44 -8.15
N ALA A 212 -7.80 3.11 -7.15
CA ALA A 212 -7.77 3.80 -5.87
C ALA A 212 -7.48 5.29 -6.06
N ASN A 213 -6.45 5.63 -6.84
CA ASN A 213 -6.09 7.03 -7.11
C ASN A 213 -7.22 7.80 -7.80
N GLU A 214 -7.91 7.19 -8.77
CA GLU A 214 -9.06 7.81 -9.47
C GLU A 214 -10.25 8.04 -8.53
N MET A 215 -10.42 7.18 -7.53
CA MET A 215 -11.44 7.34 -6.48
C MET A 215 -11.04 8.29 -5.35
N GLY A 216 -9.78 8.74 -5.30
CA GLY A 216 -9.23 9.51 -4.19
C GLY A 216 -8.89 8.67 -2.95
N ALA A 217 -8.82 7.35 -3.08
CA ALA A 217 -8.44 6.40 -2.04
C ALA A 217 -6.94 6.11 -2.04
N ALA A 218 -6.41 5.63 -0.92
CA ALA A 218 -5.04 5.08 -0.84
C ALA A 218 -5.06 3.55 -0.79
N VAL A 219 -4.00 2.91 -1.28
CA VAL A 219 -3.80 1.46 -1.13
C VAL A 219 -2.87 1.18 0.05
N LEU A 220 -3.26 0.21 0.89
CA LEU A 220 -2.46 -0.38 1.95
C LEU A 220 -2.22 -1.86 1.66
N ALA A 221 -0.97 -2.28 1.52
CA ALA A 221 -0.61 -3.69 1.33
C ALA A 221 -0.41 -4.40 2.67
N GLU A 222 -1.07 -5.54 2.87
CA GLU A 222 -1.01 -6.31 4.10
C GLU A 222 -0.08 -7.53 4.01
N GLY A 223 0.43 -7.96 5.16
CA GLY A 223 1.25 -9.15 5.26
C GLY A 223 2.57 -9.06 4.49
N VAL A 224 3.14 -7.86 4.35
CA VAL A 224 4.46 -7.67 3.76
C VAL A 224 5.54 -8.24 4.68
N GLU A 225 6.22 -9.28 4.20
CA GLU A 225 7.24 -10.01 4.96
C GLU A 225 8.62 -9.97 4.28
N ALA A 226 8.69 -9.64 2.99
CA ALA A 226 9.90 -9.62 2.18
C ALA A 226 10.24 -8.21 1.68
N LEU A 227 11.54 -7.89 1.60
CA LEU A 227 12.02 -6.58 1.14
C LEU A 227 11.71 -6.36 -0.35
N GLU A 228 11.78 -7.42 -1.15
CA GLU A 228 11.52 -7.42 -2.58
C GLU A 228 10.06 -7.04 -2.87
N ASP A 229 9.12 -7.60 -2.11
CA ASP A 229 7.69 -7.24 -2.16
C ASP A 229 7.50 -5.77 -1.75
N ALA A 230 8.11 -5.32 -0.66
CA ALA A 230 8.01 -3.92 -0.21
C ALA A 230 8.54 -2.94 -1.25
N ARG A 231 9.69 -3.25 -1.88
CA ARG A 231 10.31 -2.43 -2.92
C ARG A 231 9.42 -2.34 -4.16
N PHE A 232 8.87 -3.48 -4.58
CA PHE A 232 7.94 -3.53 -5.70
C PHE A 232 6.67 -2.73 -5.42
N LEU A 233 6.04 -2.94 -4.26
CA LEU A 233 4.82 -2.24 -3.85
C LEU A 233 5.04 -0.72 -3.82
N GLN A 234 6.17 -0.28 -3.27
CA GLN A 234 6.59 1.12 -3.28
C GLN A 234 6.74 1.65 -4.72
N PHE A 235 7.37 0.88 -5.63
CA PHE A 235 7.57 1.24 -7.03
C PHE A 235 6.26 1.37 -7.81
N VAL A 236 5.31 0.45 -7.61
CA VAL A 236 4.01 0.48 -8.30
C VAL A 236 3.03 1.51 -7.72
N GLY A 237 3.43 2.21 -6.66
CA GLY A 237 2.70 3.35 -6.10
C GLY A 237 1.75 3.00 -4.96
N VAL A 238 1.86 1.81 -4.36
CA VAL A 238 1.19 1.52 -3.08
C VAL A 238 1.71 2.50 -2.04
N ARG A 239 0.78 3.14 -1.32
CA ARG A 239 1.13 4.22 -0.39
C ARG A 239 1.56 3.69 0.96
N MET A 240 0.79 2.75 1.49
CA MET A 240 0.96 2.24 2.85
C MET A 240 1.19 0.74 2.86
N ALA A 241 1.83 0.24 3.91
CA ALA A 241 1.99 -1.19 4.10
C ALA A 241 2.01 -1.58 5.57
N GLN A 242 1.64 -2.83 5.81
CA GLN A 242 1.66 -3.48 7.11
C GLN A 242 2.15 -4.92 6.93
N GLY A 243 2.89 -5.43 7.92
CA GLY A 243 3.43 -6.78 7.85
C GLY A 243 4.58 -6.98 8.81
N TRP A 244 5.08 -8.21 8.93
CA TRP A 244 6.13 -8.52 9.91
C TRP A 244 7.47 -7.87 9.56
N LEU A 245 7.66 -7.45 8.32
CA LEU A 245 8.80 -6.64 7.92
C LEU A 245 8.87 -5.33 8.73
N PHE A 246 7.72 -4.69 8.99
CA PHE A 246 7.64 -3.41 9.68
C PHE A 246 7.39 -3.56 11.18
N GLY A 247 6.75 -4.65 11.59
CA GLY A 247 6.49 -4.92 13.00
C GLY A 247 5.34 -5.92 13.18
N ARG A 248 5.44 -6.74 14.23
CA ARG A 248 4.34 -7.61 14.64
C ARG A 248 3.36 -6.83 15.51
N ALA A 249 2.09 -7.24 15.47
CA ALA A 249 1.09 -6.73 16.40
C ALA A 249 1.48 -7.02 17.85
N ARG A 250 1.59 -5.98 18.68
CA ARG A 250 1.99 -6.08 20.09
C ARG A 250 1.22 -5.05 20.94
N PRO A 251 1.17 -5.22 22.27
CA PRO A 251 0.65 -4.18 23.15
C PRO A 251 1.43 -2.86 22.99
N GLY A 252 0.72 -1.74 22.93
CA GLY A 252 1.28 -0.41 22.73
C GLY A 252 1.53 -0.02 21.26
N PHE A 253 1.66 1.28 21.02
CA PHE A 253 1.91 1.86 19.69
C PHE A 253 3.42 1.89 19.42
N LEU A 254 3.97 0.74 19.03
CA LEU A 254 5.39 0.59 18.76
C LEU A 254 5.70 0.80 17.26
N PRO A 255 6.58 1.76 16.91
CA PRO A 255 6.94 2.01 15.53
C PRO A 255 7.85 0.89 14.97
N PRO A 256 8.06 0.85 13.65
CA PRO A 256 9.08 0.01 13.03
C PRO A 256 10.49 0.27 13.55
N SER A 257 11.41 -0.66 13.29
CA SER A 257 12.84 -0.44 13.55
C SER A 257 13.41 0.64 12.62
N GLY A 258 14.40 1.39 13.11
CA GLY A 258 15.07 2.44 12.32
C GLY A 258 15.72 1.90 11.04
N GLU A 259 16.28 0.69 11.09
CA GLU A 259 16.88 0.00 9.94
C GLU A 259 15.89 -0.16 8.77
N VAL A 260 14.66 -0.60 9.05
CA VAL A 260 13.64 -0.79 8.01
C VAL A 260 13.18 0.55 7.44
N THR A 261 13.03 1.58 8.30
CA THR A 261 12.70 2.94 7.86
C THR A 261 13.78 3.55 6.96
N GLU A 262 15.06 3.38 7.32
CA GLU A 262 16.19 3.87 6.52
C GLU A 262 16.26 3.15 5.18
N TRP A 263 16.07 1.83 5.17
CA TRP A 263 16.03 1.05 3.94
C TRP A 263 14.90 1.50 3.00
N LEU A 264 13.68 1.70 3.51
CA LEU A 264 12.55 2.17 2.69
C LEU A 264 12.84 3.52 2.05
N ARG A 265 13.45 4.45 2.80
CA ARG A 265 13.82 5.77 2.29
C ARG A 265 14.87 5.67 1.19
N ALA A 266 15.92 4.88 1.41
CA ALA A 266 16.96 4.66 0.40
C ALA A 266 16.37 4.01 -0.87
N ALA A 267 15.52 2.99 -0.72
CA ALA A 267 14.82 2.36 -1.83
C ALA A 267 13.91 3.34 -2.58
N TRP A 268 13.26 4.27 -1.87
CA TRP A 268 12.44 5.31 -2.49
C TRP A 268 13.29 6.30 -3.29
N GLU A 269 14.41 6.76 -2.74
CA GLU A 269 15.34 7.67 -3.45
C GLU A 269 15.88 7.03 -4.72
N GLU A 270 16.19 5.73 -4.67
CA GLU A 270 16.58 4.95 -5.83
C GLU A 270 15.43 4.84 -6.85
N ASN A 271 14.21 4.51 -6.41
CA ASN A 271 13.02 4.45 -7.27
C ASN A 271 12.69 5.79 -7.93
N VAL A 272 12.83 6.89 -7.20
CA VAL A 272 12.67 8.25 -7.73
C VAL A 272 13.74 8.53 -8.81
N THR A 273 14.96 8.03 -8.64
CA THR A 273 16.00 8.14 -9.67
C THR A 273 15.67 7.31 -10.90
N LEU A 274 15.14 6.09 -10.71
CA LEU A 274 14.76 5.18 -11.80
C LEU A 274 13.61 5.71 -12.67
N THR A 275 12.69 6.45 -12.06
CA THR A 275 11.49 7.00 -12.69
C THR A 275 11.66 8.41 -13.26
N ARG A 276 12.89 8.95 -13.26
CA ARG A 276 13.20 10.30 -13.77
C ARG A 276 13.75 10.29 -15.18
N VAL A 277 13.39 11.33 -15.95
CA VAL A 277 13.92 11.57 -17.30
C VAL A 277 15.45 11.66 -17.31
N GLY A 278 16.05 12.24 -16.26
CA GLY A 278 17.49 12.40 -16.14
C GLY A 278 18.27 11.08 -16.28
N ARG A 279 17.71 9.94 -15.85
CA ARG A 279 18.34 8.61 -15.99
C ARG A 279 18.59 8.22 -17.44
N LEU A 280 17.70 8.63 -18.34
CA LEU A 280 17.77 8.29 -19.76
C LEU A 280 18.65 9.28 -20.55
N ALA A 281 19.01 10.41 -19.94
CA ALA A 281 19.71 11.48 -20.63
C ALA A 281 21.15 11.06 -20.97
N VAL A 282 21.46 11.03 -22.26
CA VAL A 282 22.81 10.82 -22.77
C VAL A 282 23.50 12.18 -22.89
N PRO A 283 24.61 12.43 -22.18
CA PRO A 283 25.38 13.65 -22.33
C PRO A 283 25.95 13.76 -23.75
N LEU A 284 26.02 14.99 -24.29
CA LEU A 284 26.66 15.26 -25.58
C LEU A 284 27.95 16.05 -25.40
N ALA A 285 28.91 15.80 -26.30
CA ALA A 285 30.06 16.68 -26.47
C ALA A 285 29.59 18.07 -26.96
N ARG A 286 30.30 19.12 -26.54
CA ARG A 286 30.00 20.48 -26.99
C ARG A 286 30.71 20.79 -28.30
N VAL A 287 30.11 21.69 -29.09
CA VAL A 287 30.77 22.21 -30.29
C VAL A 287 32.11 22.85 -29.90
N GLY A 288 33.21 22.34 -30.48
CA GLY A 288 34.57 22.82 -30.21
C GLY A 288 35.34 22.03 -29.15
N GLU A 289 34.75 21.04 -28.49
CA GLU A 289 35.45 20.13 -27.58
C GLU A 289 36.00 18.89 -28.32
N PRO A 290 37.19 18.39 -27.96
CA PRO A 290 37.74 17.16 -28.53
C PRO A 290 37.00 15.93 -27.97
N GLY A 291 36.19 15.25 -28.81
CA GLY A 291 35.41 14.06 -28.44
C GLY A 291 34.57 13.51 -29.60
N ASN A 292 34.28 12.20 -29.54
CA ASN A 292 33.78 11.32 -30.61
C ASN A 292 32.78 11.95 -31.62
N PRO A 293 33.11 12.06 -32.93
CA PRO A 293 32.32 12.76 -33.95
C PRO A 293 31.20 11.92 -34.59
N ASP A 294 30.67 10.91 -33.90
CA ASP A 294 29.52 10.14 -34.38
C ASP A 294 28.27 10.55 -33.60
N GLY A 295 27.43 11.43 -34.18
CA GLY A 295 26.12 11.78 -33.62
C GLY A 295 25.79 13.28 -33.58
N TRP A 296 25.25 13.74 -32.46
CA TRP A 296 24.86 15.14 -32.22
C TRP A 296 25.82 15.83 -31.25
N LEU A 297 26.08 17.11 -31.49
CA LEU A 297 26.81 18.02 -30.61
C LEU A 297 25.87 19.08 -30.05
N ALA A 298 26.17 19.55 -28.84
CA ALA A 298 25.42 20.63 -28.20
C ALA A 298 26.11 21.99 -28.42
N ASP A 299 25.39 22.93 -29.05
CA ASP A 299 25.74 24.35 -29.03
C ASP A 299 25.04 25.00 -27.83
N VAL A 300 25.82 25.45 -26.85
CA VAL A 300 25.34 26.02 -25.59
C VAL A 300 25.85 27.45 -25.40
N ASP A 301 25.04 28.30 -24.77
CA ASP A 301 25.46 29.66 -24.41
C ASP A 301 26.41 29.69 -23.19
N GLY A 302 26.88 30.89 -22.82
CA GLY A 302 27.76 31.08 -21.67
C GLY A 302 27.12 30.77 -20.30
N LEU A 303 25.80 30.51 -20.26
CA LEU A 303 25.08 30.05 -19.08
C LEU A 303 24.77 28.54 -19.13
N GLY A 304 25.25 27.83 -20.16
CA GLY A 304 25.04 26.40 -20.36
C GLY A 304 23.66 26.03 -20.94
N ARG A 305 22.92 26.99 -21.50
CA ARG A 305 21.61 26.72 -22.12
C ARG A 305 21.78 26.33 -23.58
N LEU A 306 21.05 25.31 -24.01
CA LEU A 306 21.09 24.82 -25.39
C LEU A 306 20.51 25.86 -26.36
N ARG A 307 21.32 26.25 -27.36
CA ARG A 307 20.93 27.07 -28.50
C ARG A 307 20.48 26.20 -29.66
N ALA A 308 21.28 25.18 -30.00
CA ALA A 308 20.99 24.26 -31.08
C ALA A 308 21.69 22.91 -30.88
N LEU A 309 21.17 21.89 -31.57
CA LEU A 309 21.87 20.62 -31.77
C LEU A 309 22.48 20.62 -33.15
N VAL A 310 23.76 20.23 -33.24
CA VAL A 310 24.52 20.22 -34.49
C VAL A 310 24.89 18.79 -34.81
N GLY A 311 24.48 18.28 -35.98
CA GLY A 311 24.90 16.96 -36.43
C GLY A 311 26.41 16.95 -36.67
N ALA A 312 27.10 15.85 -36.38
CA ALA A 312 28.55 15.81 -36.38
C ALA A 312 29.23 16.13 -37.73
N GLY A 313 28.51 15.98 -38.85
CA GLY A 313 28.94 16.44 -40.17
C GLY A 313 28.76 17.93 -40.43
N GLY A 314 28.28 18.72 -39.45
CA GLY A 314 28.02 20.17 -39.56
C GLY A 314 26.83 20.57 -40.46
N ASN A 315 26.30 19.64 -41.24
CA ASN A 315 25.31 19.90 -42.29
C ASN A 315 23.86 20.05 -41.78
N VAL A 316 23.60 19.66 -40.53
CA VAL A 316 22.25 19.70 -39.94
C VAL A 316 22.33 20.45 -38.62
N THR A 317 21.50 21.48 -38.47
CA THR A 317 21.34 22.23 -37.23
C THR A 317 19.86 22.25 -36.85
N VAL A 318 19.57 21.83 -35.62
CA VAL A 318 18.22 21.82 -35.05
C VAL A 318 18.16 22.90 -33.97
N PRO A 319 17.39 23.98 -34.16
CA PRO A 319 17.23 25.00 -33.14
C PRO A 319 16.60 24.41 -31.88
N ALA A 320 17.11 24.77 -30.69
CA ALA A 320 16.56 24.22 -29.46
C ALA A 320 15.07 24.61 -29.26
N SER A 321 14.59 25.70 -29.87
CA SER A 321 13.17 26.10 -29.84
C SER A 321 12.22 25.10 -30.50
N THR A 322 12.71 24.26 -31.42
CA THR A 322 11.90 23.27 -32.14
C THR A 322 11.84 21.93 -31.43
N VAL A 323 12.61 21.72 -30.36
CA VAL A 323 12.68 20.44 -29.65
C VAL A 323 11.96 20.51 -28.32
N VAL A 324 11.20 19.47 -27.98
CA VAL A 324 10.61 19.31 -26.64
C VAL A 324 11.72 19.34 -25.59
N ARG A 325 11.52 20.15 -24.54
CA ARG A 325 12.37 20.18 -23.35
C ARG A 325 11.68 19.51 -22.17
N LEU A 326 12.37 18.57 -21.57
CA LEU A 326 12.01 17.88 -20.34
C LEU A 326 13.01 18.22 -19.24
N ARG A 327 12.54 18.32 -18.00
CA ARG A 327 13.45 18.47 -16.86
C ARG A 327 14.01 17.10 -16.46
N SER A 328 15.26 17.05 -16.03
CA SER A 328 15.89 15.82 -15.51
C SER A 328 15.16 15.28 -14.28
N SER A 329 14.59 16.18 -13.47
CA SER A 329 13.77 15.89 -12.29
C SER A 329 12.35 15.41 -12.62
N GLN A 330 11.92 15.50 -13.89
CA GLN A 330 10.56 15.16 -14.29
C GLN A 330 10.34 13.63 -14.31
N ASP A 331 9.17 13.20 -13.86
CA ASP A 331 8.69 11.82 -13.96
C ASP A 331 8.54 11.36 -15.43
N LEU A 332 8.93 10.11 -15.71
CA LEU A 332 8.93 9.50 -17.04
C LEU A 332 7.53 9.44 -17.68
N ARG A 333 6.46 9.11 -16.94
CA ARG A 333 5.10 9.03 -17.51
C ARG A 333 4.60 10.41 -17.92
N SER A 334 4.80 11.39 -17.04
CA SER A 334 4.45 12.79 -17.30
C SER A 334 5.22 13.36 -18.49
N ALA A 335 6.50 12.98 -18.59
CA ALA A 335 7.35 13.31 -19.72
C ALA A 335 6.87 12.65 -21.02
N ALA A 336 6.54 11.35 -20.98
CA ALA A 336 6.00 10.61 -22.13
C ALA A 336 4.71 11.23 -22.66
N HIS A 337 3.80 11.62 -21.77
CA HIS A 337 2.58 12.31 -22.17
C HIS A 337 2.88 13.64 -22.87
N ARG A 338 3.76 14.49 -22.31
CA ARG A 338 4.18 15.75 -22.96
C ARG A 338 4.83 15.52 -24.31
N VAL A 339 5.67 14.49 -24.38
CA VAL A 339 6.32 14.02 -25.59
C VAL A 339 5.24 13.69 -26.61
N LEU A 340 4.33 12.74 -26.35
CA LEU A 340 3.20 12.37 -27.23
C LEU A 340 2.39 13.57 -27.73
N VAL A 341 1.94 14.46 -26.84
CA VAL A 341 1.11 15.63 -27.17
C VAL A 341 1.83 16.63 -28.07
N ALA A 342 3.14 16.80 -27.92
CA ALA A 342 3.92 17.74 -28.73
C ALA A 342 4.04 17.35 -30.21
N GLY A 343 3.72 16.09 -30.56
CA GLY A 343 3.76 15.58 -31.93
C GLY A 343 5.18 15.44 -32.53
N PRO A 344 5.30 14.90 -33.76
CA PRO A 344 6.60 14.62 -34.40
C PRO A 344 7.38 15.89 -34.77
N GLN A 345 6.68 16.97 -35.10
CA GLN A 345 7.27 18.26 -35.50
C GLN A 345 8.14 18.88 -34.40
N ARG A 346 7.86 18.54 -33.12
CA ARG A 346 8.65 19.00 -31.97
C ARG A 346 9.73 18.02 -31.51
N ARG A 347 9.94 16.94 -32.26
CA ARG A 347 10.94 15.89 -31.99
C ARG A 347 11.66 15.50 -33.28
N PRO A 348 12.30 16.46 -33.95
CA PRO A 348 13.07 16.17 -35.16
C PRO A 348 14.12 15.09 -34.84
N HIS A 349 14.24 14.09 -35.72
CA HIS A 349 15.10 12.92 -35.52
C HIS A 349 14.81 12.12 -34.23
N GLY A 350 13.59 12.21 -33.69
CA GLY A 350 13.21 11.52 -32.45
C GLY A 350 13.82 12.13 -31.19
N LEU A 351 14.47 13.29 -31.27
CA LEU A 351 15.23 13.84 -30.14
C LEU A 351 14.34 14.58 -29.14
N VAL A 352 14.68 14.43 -27.87
CA VAL A 352 14.14 15.20 -26.76
C VAL A 352 15.29 15.79 -25.95
N VAL A 353 15.21 17.08 -25.62
CA VAL A 353 16.24 17.77 -24.85
C VAL A 353 15.94 17.64 -23.36
N VAL A 354 16.96 17.26 -22.58
CA VAL A 354 16.90 17.23 -21.13
C VAL A 354 17.65 18.42 -20.55
N VAL A 355 17.01 19.09 -19.61
CA VAL A 355 17.59 20.23 -18.87
C VAL A 355 17.53 20.02 -17.37
N ASP A 356 18.40 20.69 -16.62
CA ASP A 356 18.30 20.79 -15.15
C ASP A 356 17.13 21.72 -14.75
N ASP A 357 16.91 21.88 -13.44
CA ASP A 357 15.83 22.74 -12.93
C ASP A 357 16.10 24.24 -13.19
N GLU A 358 17.35 24.64 -13.46
CA GLU A 358 17.74 25.99 -13.88
C GLU A 358 17.68 26.20 -15.41
N GLY A 359 17.33 25.16 -16.16
CA GLY A 359 17.19 25.19 -17.62
C GLY A 359 18.51 25.03 -18.40
N ARG A 360 19.59 24.60 -17.76
CA ARG A 360 20.86 24.27 -18.43
C ARG A 360 20.77 22.91 -19.10
N PHE A 361 21.49 22.75 -20.21
CA PHE A 361 21.51 21.52 -20.97
C PHE A 361 22.19 20.38 -20.18
N VAL A 362 21.49 19.25 -20.07
CA VAL A 362 22.00 18.03 -19.41
C VAL A 362 22.35 16.97 -20.45
N GLY A 363 21.49 16.78 -21.46
CA GLY A 363 21.70 15.75 -22.47
C GLY A 363 20.51 15.57 -23.40
N LEU A 364 20.55 14.51 -24.20
CA LEU A 364 19.45 14.10 -25.06
C LEU A 364 18.83 12.77 -24.61
N VAL A 365 17.55 12.62 -24.90
CA VAL A 365 16.84 11.35 -24.82
C VAL A 365 16.20 11.07 -26.16
N ASP A 366 16.32 9.84 -26.63
CA ASP A 366 15.55 9.34 -27.76
C ASP A 366 14.10 9.15 -27.34
N ALA A 367 13.16 9.75 -28.07
CA ALA A 367 11.74 9.72 -27.73
C ALA A 367 11.18 8.30 -27.69
N ASP A 368 11.65 7.40 -28.57
CA ASP A 368 11.19 6.02 -28.58
C ASP A 368 11.80 5.24 -27.41
N VAL A 369 13.04 5.55 -26.99
CA VAL A 369 13.59 5.01 -25.74
C VAL A 369 12.74 5.44 -24.55
N LEU A 370 12.41 6.74 -24.45
CA LEU A 370 11.58 7.25 -23.36
C LEU A 370 10.18 6.62 -23.35
N LEU A 371 9.54 6.50 -24.51
CA LEU A 371 8.21 5.89 -24.64
C LEU A 371 8.26 4.39 -24.34
N ARG A 372 9.30 3.69 -24.83
CA ARG A 372 9.54 2.28 -24.47
C ARG A 372 9.72 2.13 -22.98
N GLU A 373 10.56 2.91 -22.32
CA GLU A 373 10.79 2.83 -20.87
C GLU A 373 9.52 3.06 -20.04
N VAL A 374 8.54 3.84 -20.54
CA VAL A 374 7.24 3.98 -19.87
C VAL A 374 6.34 2.75 -20.08
N VAL A 375 6.41 2.12 -21.25
CA VAL A 375 5.65 0.90 -21.56
C VAL A 375 6.30 -0.32 -20.89
N THR A 376 7.60 -0.52 -21.08
CA THR A 376 8.38 -1.59 -20.47
C THR A 376 8.58 -1.37 -19.00
N GLY A 377 8.71 -0.16 -18.46
CA GLY A 377 8.70 0.10 -17.01
C GLY A 377 7.33 -0.13 -16.35
N ALA A 378 6.27 -0.28 -17.15
CA ALA A 378 4.99 -0.82 -16.70
C ALA A 378 4.94 -2.36 -16.75
N ASP A 379 5.84 -3.02 -17.51
CA ASP A 379 5.99 -4.48 -17.61
C ASP A 379 7.27 -5.03 -16.92
N ALA A 380 8.19 -4.17 -16.51
CA ALA A 380 9.43 -4.49 -15.84
C ALA A 380 9.16 -4.38 -14.34
N GLY A 381 9.32 -5.51 -13.65
CA GLY A 381 9.39 -5.55 -12.20
C GLY A 381 10.51 -4.66 -11.66
N PRO A 382 10.70 -4.62 -10.33
CA PRO A 382 11.79 -3.84 -9.76
C PRO A 382 13.12 -4.35 -10.36
N PRO A 383 14.15 -3.49 -10.54
CA PRO A 383 15.44 -3.96 -11.04
C PRO A 383 15.96 -5.09 -10.14
N ASP A 384 16.44 -6.17 -10.76
CA ASP A 384 17.03 -7.31 -10.06
C ASP A 384 18.09 -6.80 -9.07
N VAL A 385 17.85 -7.03 -7.78
CA VAL A 385 18.85 -6.78 -6.74
C VAL A 385 19.91 -7.85 -6.92
N VAL A 386 21.02 -7.49 -7.56
CA VAL A 386 22.23 -8.31 -7.53
C VAL A 386 22.74 -8.28 -6.08
N VAL A 387 22.43 -9.33 -5.33
CA VAL A 387 23.09 -9.62 -4.06
C VAL A 387 24.56 -9.89 -4.39
N VAL A 388 25.44 -8.98 -3.97
CA VAL A 388 26.87 -9.26 -3.94
C VAL A 388 27.09 -10.09 -2.67
N ASP A 389 27.50 -11.34 -2.85
CA ASP A 389 27.87 -12.29 -1.79
C ASP A 389 28.92 -11.72 -0.81
#